data_AF-A0AAW2VVT0-F1
#
_entry.id   AF-A0AAW2VVT0-F1
#
_cell.length_a   1.000
_cell.length_b   1.000
_cell.length_c   1.000
_cell.angle_alpha   90.00
_cell.angle_beta   90.00
_cell.angle_gamma   90.00
#
_symmetry.space_group_name_H-M   'P 1'
#
loop_
_entity.id
_entity.type
_entity.pdbx_description
1 polymer ?
#
loop_
_entity_poly.entity_id
_entity_poly.type
_entity_poly.pdbx_seq_one_letter_code
_entity_poly.pdbx_strand_id
1 'polypeptide(L)'
;MNTMPDSTFKLLPAIALLLLLCLSASATATRRMLHQDSSLSARLKLDEQAEGSTSNGCWESLYQLQSCTAEVVLFFLNGETYLGPGCCRAIWIIQHQCWPQMLTSLGYTPEEADILRGYCDATEAARPPPAPPSPPRPN
;
A
#
# COMPACT_ATOMS: atom_id res chain seq x y z
N MET A 1 -31.51 9.70 59.31
CA MET A 1 -30.24 9.62 58.56
C MET A 1 -30.53 8.96 57.21
N ASN A 2 -30.47 9.80 56.17
CA ASN A 2 -30.21 9.54 54.76
C ASN A 2 -31.14 8.63 53.94
N THR A 3 -31.99 9.32 53.17
CA THR A 3 -32.65 8.89 51.93
C THR A 3 -31.66 8.65 50.78
N MET A 4 -32.13 7.88 49.79
CA MET A 4 -31.69 7.75 48.38
C MET A 4 -30.76 6.58 48.03
N PRO A 5 -31.28 5.62 47.23
CA PRO A 5 -30.72 5.41 45.90
C PRO A 5 -31.82 5.20 44.83
N ASP A 6 -32.52 6.27 44.45
CA ASP A 6 -33.50 6.23 43.34
C ASP A 6 -32.88 6.70 42.00
N SER A 7 -31.80 7.50 42.08
CA SER A 7 -31.18 8.15 40.92
C SER A 7 -30.29 7.20 40.10
N THR A 8 -29.58 6.29 40.77
CA THR A 8 -28.67 5.30 40.14
C THR A 8 -29.43 4.30 39.27
N PHE A 9 -30.64 3.90 39.67
CA PHE A 9 -31.48 2.96 38.91
C PHE A 9 -32.00 3.57 37.60
N LYS A 10 -32.21 4.90 37.55
CA LYS A 10 -32.63 5.64 36.35
C LYS A 10 -31.46 6.01 35.43
N LEU A 11 -30.25 6.15 35.99
CA LEU A 11 -29.02 6.41 35.24
C LEU A 11 -28.56 5.18 34.45
N LEU A 12 -28.75 3.97 34.97
CA LEU A 12 -28.36 2.72 34.30
C LEU A 12 -28.97 2.54 32.89
N PRO A 13 -30.30 2.68 32.66
CA PRO A 13 -30.87 2.56 31.32
C PRO A 13 -30.46 3.73 30.41
N ALA A 14 -30.25 4.93 30.94
CA ALA A 14 -29.78 6.08 30.16
C ALA A 14 -28.32 5.90 29.70
N ILE A 15 -27.45 5.39 30.57
CA ILE A 15 -26.06 5.04 30.25
C ILE A 15 -26.02 3.91 29.22
N ALA A 16 -26.86 2.87 29.39
CA ALA A 16 -26.96 1.77 28.42
C ALA A 16 -27.42 2.27 27.05
N LEU A 17 -28.40 3.18 26.99
CA LEU A 17 -28.88 3.79 25.74
C LEU A 17 -27.80 4.67 25.09
N LEU A 18 -27.05 5.44 25.87
CA LEU A 18 -25.94 6.26 25.38
C LEU A 18 -24.82 5.40 24.78
N LEU A 19 -24.46 4.30 25.45
CA LEU A 19 -23.47 3.34 24.96
C LEU A 19 -23.91 2.66 23.65
N LEU A 20 -25.19 2.30 23.53
CA LEU A 20 -25.77 1.74 22.30
C LEU A 20 -25.71 2.74 21.12
N LEU A 21 -26.01 4.01 21.38
CA LEU A 21 -25.92 5.08 20.37
C LEU A 21 -24.46 5.30 19.92
N CYS A 22 -23.50 5.34 20.85
CA CYS A 22 -22.07 5.44 20.52
C CYS A 22 -21.55 4.25 19.70
N LEU A 23 -22.01 3.03 20.00
CA LEU A 23 -21.68 1.83 19.21
C LEU A 23 -22.20 1.93 17.77
N SER A 24 -23.37 2.51 17.54
CA SER A 24 -23.94 2.65 16.19
C SER A 24 -23.21 3.71 15.35
N ALA A 25 -22.74 4.80 15.96
CA ALA A 25 -21.93 5.83 15.30
C ALA A 25 -20.54 5.29 14.91
N SER A 26 -19.93 4.49 15.79
CA SER A 26 -18.67 3.80 15.49
C SER A 26 -18.86 2.66 14.47
N ALA A 27 -20.00 1.95 14.50
CA ALA A 27 -20.36 0.94 13.51
C ALA A 27 -20.66 1.53 12.11
N THR A 28 -21.06 2.79 11.99
CA THR A 28 -21.26 3.47 10.70
C THR A 28 -19.94 4.02 10.14
N ALA A 29 -19.05 4.53 11.00
CA ALA A 29 -17.70 4.94 10.61
C ALA A 29 -16.83 3.73 10.17
N THR A 30 -16.85 2.64 10.93
CA THR A 30 -16.18 1.38 10.55
C THR A 30 -16.84 0.71 9.36
N ARG A 31 -18.16 0.81 9.17
CA ARG A 31 -18.81 0.35 7.93
C ARG A 31 -18.34 1.12 6.71
N ARG A 32 -18.06 2.42 6.79
CA ARG A 32 -17.50 3.18 5.65
C ARG A 32 -16.08 2.73 5.31
N MET A 33 -15.24 2.49 6.33
CA MET A 33 -13.88 1.97 6.14
C MET A 33 -13.89 0.53 5.62
N LEU A 34 -14.67 -0.36 6.24
CA LEU A 34 -14.87 -1.74 5.78
C LEU A 34 -15.51 -1.78 4.40
N HIS A 35 -16.41 -0.84 4.05
CA HIS A 35 -16.98 -0.73 2.71
C HIS A 35 -15.92 -0.32 1.69
N GLN A 36 -15.00 0.58 2.05
CA GLN A 36 -13.90 1.04 1.21
C GLN A 36 -12.80 -0.03 1.07
N ASP A 37 -12.47 -0.76 2.14
CA ASP A 37 -11.58 -1.92 2.09
C ASP A 37 -12.24 -3.09 1.34
N SER A 38 -13.54 -3.29 1.51
CA SER A 38 -14.30 -4.29 0.78
C SER A 38 -14.44 -3.93 -0.70
N SER A 39 -14.50 -2.66 -1.08
CA SER A 39 -14.56 -2.25 -2.48
C SER A 39 -13.18 -2.38 -3.14
N LEU A 40 -12.10 -2.03 -2.45
CA LEU A 40 -10.73 -2.25 -2.93
C LEU A 40 -10.40 -3.74 -3.05
N SER A 41 -10.68 -4.52 -2.00
CA SER A 41 -10.47 -5.98 -2.01
C SER A 41 -11.42 -6.74 -2.95
N ALA A 42 -12.66 -6.28 -3.12
CA ALA A 42 -13.57 -6.82 -4.13
C ALA A 42 -13.11 -6.48 -5.55
N ARG A 43 -12.55 -5.29 -5.79
CA ARG A 43 -11.93 -4.95 -7.09
C ARG A 43 -10.68 -5.79 -7.34
N LEU A 44 -9.84 -6.01 -6.34
CA LEU A 44 -8.69 -6.92 -6.42
C LEU A 44 -9.12 -8.37 -6.71
N LYS A 45 -10.19 -8.85 -6.06
CA LYS A 45 -10.73 -10.21 -6.27
C LYS A 45 -11.48 -10.40 -7.59
N LEU A 46 -12.19 -9.37 -8.07
CA LEU A 46 -12.81 -9.41 -9.40
C LEU A 46 -11.75 -9.46 -10.50
N ASP A 47 -10.59 -8.87 -10.26
CA ASP A 47 -9.42 -9.01 -11.13
C ASP A 47 -8.86 -10.44 -11.09
N GLU A 48 -8.84 -11.08 -9.91
CA GLU A 48 -8.39 -12.47 -9.68
C GLU A 48 -9.16 -13.53 -10.50
N GLN A 49 -10.43 -13.29 -10.85
CA GLN A 49 -11.24 -14.17 -11.71
C GLN A 49 -11.29 -13.76 -13.19
N ALA A 50 -10.82 -12.56 -13.53
CA ALA A 50 -10.74 -12.10 -14.91
C ALA A 50 -9.38 -12.48 -15.48
N GLU A 51 -9.32 -13.68 -16.08
CA GLU A 51 -8.28 -14.12 -17.02
C GLU A 51 -7.94 -12.95 -17.98
N GLY A 52 -6.84 -12.23 -17.71
CA GLY A 52 -6.32 -11.19 -18.59
C GLY A 52 -6.41 -9.73 -18.13
N SER A 53 -6.67 -9.44 -16.86
CA SER A 53 -6.51 -8.07 -16.35
C SER A 53 -5.10 -7.83 -15.78
N THR A 54 -4.49 -6.75 -16.23
CA THR A 54 -3.10 -6.34 -16.01
C THR A 54 -2.70 -6.16 -14.54
N SER A 55 -3.64 -6.16 -13.58
CA SER A 55 -3.30 -5.98 -12.16
C SER A 55 -2.83 -7.27 -11.48
N ASN A 56 -3.36 -8.44 -11.84
CA ASN A 56 -2.90 -9.73 -11.27
C ASN A 56 -1.43 -10.02 -11.58
N GLY A 57 -0.97 -9.70 -12.80
CA GLY A 57 0.43 -9.90 -13.20
C GLY A 57 1.42 -9.02 -12.43
N CYS A 58 0.94 -7.90 -11.88
CA CYS A 58 1.74 -6.99 -11.09
C CYS A 58 1.97 -7.47 -9.68
N TRP A 59 0.93 -8.01 -9.05
CA TRP A 59 1.05 -8.65 -7.75
C TRP A 59 1.92 -9.91 -7.83
N GLU A 60 1.74 -10.73 -8.88
CA GLU A 60 2.59 -11.89 -9.11
C GLU A 60 4.06 -11.51 -9.31
N SER A 61 4.33 -10.47 -10.11
CA SER A 61 5.70 -9.97 -10.29
C SER A 61 6.30 -9.41 -8.99
N LEU A 62 5.50 -8.78 -8.13
CA LEU A 62 5.91 -8.34 -6.80
C LEU A 62 6.27 -9.53 -5.90
N TYR A 63 5.47 -10.60 -5.88
CA TYR A 63 5.79 -11.82 -5.14
C TYR A 63 7.06 -12.48 -5.68
N GLN A 64 7.23 -12.52 -7.00
CA GLN A 64 8.44 -13.03 -7.63
C GLN A 64 9.68 -12.22 -7.22
N LEU A 65 9.59 -10.89 -7.19
CA LEU A 65 10.66 -10.03 -6.69
C LEU A 65 10.97 -10.29 -5.21
N GLN A 66 9.96 -10.59 -4.39
CA GLN A 66 10.15 -10.93 -2.98
C GLN A 66 10.93 -12.25 -2.81
N SER A 67 10.70 -13.24 -3.66
CA SER A 67 11.52 -14.46 -3.71
C SER A 67 12.99 -14.18 -4.08
N CYS A 68 13.26 -13.10 -4.84
CA CYS A 68 14.59 -12.71 -5.28
C CYS A 68 15.40 -11.95 -4.23
N THR A 69 14.88 -11.73 -3.02
CA THR A 69 15.52 -10.90 -1.99
C THR A 69 16.95 -11.33 -1.71
N ALA A 70 17.22 -12.65 -1.68
CA ALA A 70 18.57 -13.16 -1.48
C ALA A 70 19.53 -12.75 -2.60
N GLU A 71 19.13 -12.88 -3.88
CA GLU A 71 19.93 -12.47 -5.04
C GLU A 71 20.20 -10.96 -5.04
N VAL A 72 19.19 -10.16 -4.70
CA VAL A 72 19.30 -8.69 -4.61
C VAL A 72 20.28 -8.28 -3.52
N VAL A 73 20.16 -8.86 -2.32
CA VAL A 73 21.06 -8.55 -1.20
C VAL A 73 22.49 -8.97 -1.55
N LEU A 74 22.68 -10.16 -2.12
CA LEU A 74 23.99 -10.66 -2.49
C LEU A 74 24.65 -9.84 -3.60
N PHE A 75 23.86 -9.33 -4.57
CA PHE A 75 24.31 -8.46 -5.65
C PHE A 75 24.97 -7.19 -5.08
N PHE A 76 24.34 -6.56 -4.09
CA PHE A 76 24.89 -5.35 -3.46
C PHE A 76 26.04 -5.63 -2.47
N LEU A 77 26.02 -6.76 -1.77
CA LEU A 77 27.06 -7.09 -0.78
C LEU A 77 28.37 -7.55 -1.41
N ASN A 78 28.30 -8.29 -2.52
CA ASN A 78 29.48 -8.93 -3.12
C ASN A 78 29.88 -8.31 -4.46
N GLY A 79 28.98 -7.60 -5.16
CA GLY A 79 29.25 -7.06 -6.50
C GLY A 79 29.43 -8.11 -7.61
N GLU A 80 29.46 -9.39 -7.26
CA GLU A 80 29.81 -10.53 -8.13
C GLU A 80 28.63 -11.46 -8.46
N THR A 81 27.48 -11.30 -7.79
CA THR A 81 26.35 -12.23 -7.96
C THR A 81 25.31 -11.63 -8.87
N TYR A 82 25.09 -12.25 -10.03
CA TYR A 82 24.12 -11.79 -11.01
C TYR A 82 22.68 -11.99 -10.51
N LEU A 83 21.81 -11.03 -10.82
CA LEU A 83 20.37 -11.25 -10.73
C LEU A 83 19.94 -12.23 -11.82
N GLY A 84 19.24 -13.28 -11.43
CA GLY A 84 18.70 -14.26 -12.36
C GLY A 84 17.74 -13.62 -13.37
N PRO A 85 17.57 -14.22 -14.57
CA PRO A 85 16.67 -13.69 -15.60
C PRO A 85 15.23 -13.49 -15.11
N GLY A 86 14.75 -14.37 -14.22
CA GLY A 86 13.43 -14.24 -13.60
C GLY A 86 13.32 -13.01 -12.70
N CYS A 87 14.34 -12.76 -11.87
CA CYS A 87 14.38 -11.60 -10.98
C CYS A 87 14.47 -10.29 -11.75
N CYS A 88 15.34 -10.21 -12.76
CA CYS A 88 15.40 -9.05 -13.65
C CYS A 88 14.08 -8.81 -14.38
N ARG A 89 13.40 -9.89 -14.82
CA ARG A 89 12.11 -9.77 -15.49
C ARG A 89 11.01 -9.26 -14.55
N ALA A 90 10.96 -9.74 -13.32
CA ALA A 90 10.03 -9.25 -12.31
C ALA A 90 10.22 -7.75 -12.04
N ILE A 91 11.48 -7.30 -11.84
CA ILE A 91 11.82 -5.87 -11.67
C ILE A 91 11.34 -5.05 -12.86
N TRP A 92 11.61 -5.54 -14.08
CA TRP A 92 11.21 -4.84 -15.30
C TRP A 92 9.69 -4.68 -15.40
N ILE A 93 8.93 -5.74 -15.13
CA ILE A 93 7.46 -5.72 -15.15
C ILE A 93 6.93 -4.69 -14.14
N ILE A 94 7.46 -4.69 -12.91
CA ILE A 94 7.04 -3.75 -11.87
C ILE A 94 7.26 -2.30 -12.30
N GLN A 95 8.45 -1.98 -12.84
CA GLN A 95 8.77 -0.61 -13.24
C GLN A 95 7.99 -0.13 -14.46
N HIS A 96 7.76 -1.01 -15.44
CA HIS A 96 7.27 -0.58 -16.75
C HIS A 96 5.79 -0.85 -16.97
N GLN A 97 5.29 -1.98 -16.46
CA GLN A 97 3.92 -2.42 -16.72
C GLN A 97 3.01 -2.13 -15.52
N CYS A 98 3.54 -2.22 -14.30
CA CYS A 98 2.73 -2.07 -13.10
C CYS A 98 2.53 -0.64 -12.66
N TRP A 99 3.49 0.24 -12.94
CA TRP A 99 3.38 1.65 -12.58
C TRP A 99 2.07 2.31 -13.07
N PRO A 100 1.72 2.28 -14.38
CA PRO A 100 0.47 2.89 -14.85
C PRO A 100 -0.79 2.13 -14.36
N GLN A 101 -0.68 0.81 -14.20
CA GLN A 101 -1.79 -0.05 -13.81
C GLN A 101 -2.17 0.08 -12.33
N MET A 102 -1.18 0.22 -11.44
CA MET A 102 -1.43 0.45 -10.01
C MET A 102 -2.07 1.82 -9.75
N LEU A 103 -1.67 2.87 -10.49
CA LEU A 103 -2.30 4.19 -10.40
C LEU A 103 -3.75 4.15 -10.88
N THR A 104 -4.05 3.30 -11.87
CA THR A 104 -5.43 3.11 -12.34
C THR A 104 -6.34 2.51 -11.25
N SER A 105 -5.80 1.67 -10.36
CA SER A 105 -6.54 1.18 -9.18
C SER A 105 -6.93 2.30 -8.20
N LEU A 106 -6.22 3.42 -8.21
CA LEU A 106 -6.51 4.61 -7.40
C LEU A 106 -7.48 5.60 -8.08
N GLY A 107 -7.93 5.29 -9.31
CA GLY A 107 -8.90 6.09 -10.06
C GLY A 107 -8.28 7.08 -11.07
N TYR A 108 -6.97 7.03 -11.29
CA TYR A 108 -6.32 7.76 -12.38
C TYR A 108 -6.52 7.03 -13.72
N THR A 109 -6.44 7.75 -14.84
CA THR A 109 -6.36 7.09 -16.16
C THR A 109 -4.92 6.68 -16.49
N PRO A 110 -4.70 5.73 -17.43
CA PRO A 110 -3.36 5.39 -17.90
C PRO A 110 -2.58 6.61 -18.42
N GLU A 111 -3.25 7.53 -19.11
CA GLU A 111 -2.64 8.75 -19.63
C GLU A 111 -2.21 9.70 -18.51
N GLU A 112 -3.04 9.88 -17.49
CA GLU A 112 -2.69 10.65 -16.30
C GLU A 112 -1.50 10.03 -15.56
N ALA A 113 -1.46 8.71 -15.45
CA ALA A 113 -0.37 7.98 -14.80
C ALA A 113 0.96 8.13 -15.56
N ASP A 114 0.93 8.10 -16.90
CA ASP A 114 2.11 8.34 -17.73
C ASP A 114 2.61 9.80 -17.63
N ILE A 115 1.71 10.78 -17.59
CA ILE A 115 2.06 12.19 -17.35
C ILE A 115 2.72 12.36 -15.99
N LEU A 116 2.15 11.77 -14.94
CA LEU A 116 2.71 11.81 -13.59
C LEU A 116 4.09 11.16 -13.52
N ARG A 117 4.30 10.03 -14.22
CA ARG A 117 5.63 9.42 -14.32
C ARG A 117 6.64 10.38 -14.95
N GLY A 118 6.31 10.94 -16.12
CA GLY A 118 7.19 11.87 -16.82
C GLY A 118 7.55 13.10 -15.98
N TYR A 119 6.60 13.63 -15.22
CA TYR A 119 6.83 14.76 -14.31
C TYR A 119 7.82 14.41 -13.18
N CYS A 120 7.64 13.25 -12.53
CA CYS A 120 8.53 12.79 -11.46
C CYS A 120 9.93 12.46 -11.98
N ASP A 121 10.04 11.79 -13.13
CA ASP A 121 11.33 11.46 -13.76
C ASP A 121 12.13 12.73 -14.09
N ALA A 122 11.47 13.75 -14.64
CA ALA A 122 12.11 15.04 -14.92
C ALA A 122 12.56 15.75 -13.64
N THR A 123 11.78 15.66 -12.57
CA THR A 123 12.10 16.26 -11.27
C THR A 123 13.33 15.59 -10.64
N GLU A 124 13.42 14.26 -10.66
CA GLU A 124 14.58 13.54 -10.15
C GLU A 124 15.82 13.71 -11.05
N ALA A 125 15.65 13.77 -12.37
CA ALA A 125 16.76 14.02 -13.30
C ALA A 125 17.39 15.41 -13.11
N ALA A 126 16.62 16.39 -12.64
CA ALA A 126 17.11 17.73 -12.31
C ALA A 126 17.86 17.78 -10.96
N ARG A 127 17.86 16.70 -10.18
CA ARG A 127 18.53 16.65 -8.87
C ARG A 127 20.05 16.61 -9.07
N PRO A 128 20.82 17.46 -8.35
CA PRO A 128 22.27 17.40 -8.41
C PRO A 128 22.76 16.03 -7.93
N PRO A 129 23.82 15.47 -8.55
CA PRO A 129 24.33 14.15 -8.20
C PRO A 129 24.73 14.11 -6.71
N PRO A 130 24.54 12.97 -6.04
CA PRO A 130 24.98 12.82 -4.66
C PRO A 130 26.48 13.13 -4.55
N ALA A 131 26.84 13.86 -3.49
CA ALA A 131 28.23 14.22 -3.25
C ALA A 131 29.10 12.95 -3.18
N PRO A 132 30.31 12.96 -3.77
CA PRO A 132 31.20 11.81 -3.69
C PRO A 132 31.47 11.45 -2.21
N PRO A 133 31.63 10.16 -1.89
CA PRO A 133 31.92 9.72 -0.53
C PRO A 133 33.19 10.40 -0.03
N SER A 134 33.14 10.93 1.20
CA SER A 134 34.27 11.59 1.83
C SER A 134 35.45 10.62 1.97
N PRO A 135 36.70 11.05 1.68
CA PRO A 135 37.86 10.19 1.80
C PRO A 135 38.03 9.68 3.24
N PRO A 136 38.53 8.44 3.45
CA PRO A 136 38.75 7.89 4.77
C PRO A 136 39.75 8.75 5.54
N ARG A 137 39.43 9.03 6.81
CA ARG A 137 40.31 9.80 7.71
C ARG A 137 41.58 8.97 8.00
N PRO A 138 42.79 9.53 7.85
CA PRO A 138 44.02 8.84 8.24
C PRO A 138 44.06 8.61 9.76
N ASN A 139 44.49 7.40 10.17
CA ASN A 139 44.81 7.06 11.56
C ASN A 139 46.13 7.69 12.01
#